data_AF-G6C1S6-F1
#
_entry.id   AF-G6C1S6-F1
#
_cell.length_a   1.000
_cell.length_b   1.000
_cell.length_c   1.000
_cell.angle_alpha   90.00
_cell.angle_beta   90.00
_cell.angle_gamma   90.00
#
_symmetry.space_group_name_H-M   'P 1'
#
loop_
_entity.id
_entity.type
_entity.pdbx_description
1 polymer ?
#
loop_
_entity_poly.entity_id
_entity_poly.type
_entity_poly.pdbx_seq_one_letter_code
_entity_poly.pdbx_strand_id
1 'polypeptide(L)'
;TDNKVIGDNNKVSGKDNLALGYKNILKGENNTTTGKSNSVEGTDNYVAGRANTNVGNSDITNGLYNKVKGNNNITDGRSNEVTGHNNIADGRTNKVEGDLNLASGRSNETTGNNNIADGRENKVIGDLNVATGRENRVTGKCNIVSGTENKVIGNKASVYGRNNEIIGDEASVYGRNNKVNATDGTAVGNDNEVTGENSSAFGKGNIAKGNSSAAFGHDNITSGDNSLAMGKENETTGENSLALGKENKTDGINSTAVGRDNEAKGERNLAVGEGNKTEGKYSNALGRDNEVKGDNSLAAGNQNKVEGKESSALGIGNTVKGSSSTVVGYKNTVIGNKSGAFGDPNRVIGNGSYAYGNDNTIKGDGSYVMGNDNKVMGNNNFALGNNVTIGEGISNSVALGNGSVASTSNEVSIGSDTVKRRLTNVGDGEYSATSTDAVNGKQLYNAVKGVEGEINNVKTEVTHVGSLSAALAGLHPMQYD
;
A
#
# COMPACT_ATOMS: atom_id res chain seq x y z
N THR A 1 63.58 -6.36 54.29
CA THR A 1 63.15 -6.10 55.67
C THR A 1 61.72 -5.55 55.67
N ASP A 2 60.67 -6.38 55.73
CA ASP A 2 60.63 -7.79 56.16
C ASP A 2 59.74 -8.76 55.36
N ASN A 3 60.20 -10.01 55.24
CA ASN A 3 59.47 -11.15 54.69
C ASN A 3 58.94 -12.04 55.84
N LYS A 4 57.71 -12.60 55.76
CA LYS A 4 57.17 -13.47 56.81
C LYS A 4 56.24 -14.59 56.34
N VAL A 5 56.74 -15.81 56.49
CA VAL A 5 56.10 -17.13 56.38
C VAL A 5 54.95 -17.43 57.37
N ILE A 6 54.06 -18.39 57.05
CA ILE A 6 53.26 -19.18 58.02
C ILE A 6 53.13 -20.64 57.58
N GLY A 7 53.26 -21.57 58.53
CA GLY A 7 53.27 -23.01 58.31
C GLY A 7 52.09 -23.56 57.47
N ASP A 8 52.32 -24.37 56.47
CA ASP A 8 53.57 -24.69 55.75
C ASP A 8 53.22 -24.81 54.25
N ASN A 9 54.12 -24.76 53.27
CA ASN A 9 55.57 -24.69 53.27
C ASN A 9 55.97 -23.54 52.33
N ASN A 10 55.96 -22.33 52.89
CA ASN A 10 56.43 -21.08 52.31
C ASN A 10 57.89 -21.17 51.83
N LYS A 11 58.35 -20.26 50.96
CA LYS A 11 59.81 -20.17 50.72
C LYS A 11 60.44 -18.89 50.14
N VAL A 12 59.87 -17.69 50.31
CA VAL A 12 60.16 -16.62 49.35
C VAL A 12 60.26 -15.19 49.91
N SER A 13 61.15 -14.42 49.28
CA SER A 13 61.60 -13.03 49.51
C SER A 13 62.29 -12.50 48.24
N GLY A 14 62.52 -11.21 48.00
CA GLY A 14 62.25 -9.99 48.77
C GLY A 14 62.49 -8.75 47.86
N LYS A 15 61.99 -7.53 48.12
CA LYS A 15 61.30 -7.05 49.32
C LYS A 15 59.85 -7.56 49.43
N ASP A 16 59.06 -7.01 50.32
CA ASP A 16 58.96 -7.59 51.64
C ASP A 16 57.55 -8.12 51.91
N ASN A 17 57.49 -9.43 52.16
CA ASN A 17 56.29 -10.27 52.01
C ASN A 17 55.70 -10.70 53.37
N LEU A 18 54.50 -11.26 53.43
CA LEU A 18 53.91 -11.74 54.71
C LEU A 18 53.00 -12.99 54.58
N ALA A 19 53.43 -13.99 53.78
CA ALA A 19 52.85 -15.35 53.61
C ALA A 19 52.05 -15.94 54.82
N LEU A 20 50.79 -16.37 54.58
CA LEU A 20 49.81 -16.82 55.60
C LEU A 20 49.22 -18.19 55.18
N GLY A 21 49.42 -19.24 55.99
CA GLY A 21 49.48 -20.66 55.57
C GLY A 21 48.15 -21.32 55.23
N TYR A 22 48.09 -22.35 54.36
CA TYR A 22 49.09 -23.34 53.90
C TYR A 22 48.69 -23.72 52.46
N LYS A 23 49.53 -24.03 51.47
CA LYS A 23 50.93 -23.66 51.22
C LYS A 23 51.05 -22.22 50.73
N ASN A 24 52.26 -21.77 50.45
CA ASN A 24 52.62 -20.39 50.12
C ASN A 24 53.88 -20.38 49.24
N ILE A 25 54.02 -19.41 48.35
CA ILE A 25 55.29 -18.99 47.73
C ILE A 25 55.08 -17.56 47.18
N LEU A 26 55.87 -16.57 47.61
CA LEU A 26 55.63 -15.12 47.43
C LEU A 26 56.92 -14.32 47.11
N LYS A 27 57.22 -13.97 45.86
CA LYS A 27 58.49 -13.26 45.54
C LYS A 27 58.33 -11.77 45.38
N GLY A 28 59.28 -11.07 45.98
CA GLY A 28 59.27 -9.63 46.18
C GLY A 28 59.48 -8.80 44.92
N GLU A 29 59.16 -7.51 44.98
CA GLU A 29 58.41 -6.80 46.04
C GLU A 29 56.95 -7.34 46.10
N ASN A 30 56.06 -7.21 47.09
CA ASN A 30 56.06 -6.66 48.46
C ASN A 30 54.89 -7.32 49.25
N ASN A 31 54.73 -8.64 49.12
CA ASN A 31 53.39 -9.26 48.94
C ASN A 31 52.72 -9.90 50.17
N THR A 32 51.38 -9.85 50.29
CA THR A 32 50.63 -10.40 51.46
C THR A 32 49.23 -11.04 51.17
N THR A 33 49.19 -12.27 50.65
CA THR A 33 48.49 -13.49 51.21
C THR A 33 47.47 -13.50 52.40
N THR A 34 46.55 -14.49 52.40
CA THR A 34 46.23 -15.43 53.50
C THR A 34 45.55 -16.71 53.01
N GLY A 35 45.73 -17.83 53.72
CA GLY A 35 45.64 -19.21 53.19
C GLY A 35 44.25 -19.78 52.92
N LYS A 36 44.14 -20.94 52.24
CA LYS A 36 45.02 -22.12 52.19
C LYS A 36 44.75 -22.86 50.86
N SER A 37 45.54 -22.88 49.76
CA SER A 37 46.99 -22.61 49.51
C SER A 37 47.27 -21.54 48.45
N ASN A 38 48.36 -20.78 48.61
CA ASN A 38 48.63 -19.56 47.83
C ASN A 38 49.96 -19.60 47.04
N SER A 39 50.04 -18.80 45.97
CA SER A 39 51.29 -18.45 45.27
C SER A 39 51.20 -17.03 44.69
N VAL A 40 52.31 -16.26 44.70
CA VAL A 40 52.39 -14.83 44.35
C VAL A 40 53.77 -14.44 43.77
N GLU A 41 53.82 -13.69 42.67
CA GLU A 41 55.07 -13.18 42.04
C GLU A 41 54.75 -12.06 41.02
N GLY A 42 55.03 -10.75 41.22
CA GLY A 42 55.52 -10.07 42.44
C GLY A 42 56.05 -8.61 42.31
N THR A 43 55.18 -7.58 42.33
CA THR A 43 55.39 -6.17 42.86
C THR A 43 54.08 -5.33 42.78
N ASP A 44 53.24 -5.02 43.77
CA ASP A 44 53.23 -5.23 45.23
C ASP A 44 51.83 -5.76 45.65
N ASN A 45 51.65 -7.07 45.82
CA ASN A 45 50.33 -7.71 45.81
C ASN A 45 49.74 -8.02 47.22
N TYR A 46 48.40 -8.05 47.40
CA TYR A 46 47.73 -8.54 48.62
C TYR A 46 46.66 -9.59 48.28
N VAL A 47 46.60 -10.75 48.97
CA VAL A 47 45.92 -11.97 48.44
C VAL A 47 45.20 -12.80 49.53
N ALA A 48 44.01 -12.41 49.98
CA ALA A 48 43.37 -12.98 51.18
C ALA A 48 42.32 -14.07 50.94
N GLY A 49 42.56 -15.29 51.44
CA GLY A 49 41.57 -16.34 51.67
C GLY A 49 41.79 -17.64 50.89
N ARG A 50 40.84 -18.59 50.99
CA ARG A 50 41.15 -20.00 50.72
C ARG A 50 41.52 -20.28 49.25
N ALA A 51 42.81 -20.51 49.03
CA ALA A 51 43.40 -21.00 47.78
C ALA A 51 43.42 -20.01 46.61
N ASN A 52 43.74 -18.75 46.91
CA ASN A 52 43.92 -17.71 45.90
C ASN A 52 45.36 -17.74 45.31
N THR A 53 45.54 -17.37 44.05
CA THR A 53 46.83 -17.35 43.34
C THR A 53 46.96 -16.10 42.49
N ASN A 54 48.08 -15.39 42.59
CA ASN A 54 48.37 -14.17 41.82
C ASN A 54 49.70 -14.31 41.07
N VAL A 55 49.79 -13.78 39.83
CA VAL A 55 50.99 -13.87 38.99
C VAL A 55 51.19 -12.56 38.21
N GLY A 56 51.75 -11.57 38.90
CA GLY A 56 52.23 -10.31 38.37
C GLY A 56 52.22 -9.20 39.42
N ASN A 57 51.86 -7.97 39.04
CA ASN A 57 52.30 -6.77 39.74
C ASN A 57 51.12 -5.92 40.26
N SER A 58 51.05 -5.66 41.57
CA SER A 58 50.08 -4.78 42.24
C SER A 58 48.62 -5.24 42.15
N ASP A 59 48.41 -6.55 42.08
CA ASP A 59 47.10 -7.18 42.19
C ASP A 59 46.61 -7.21 43.66
N ILE A 60 45.33 -6.87 43.86
CA ILE A 60 44.58 -7.01 45.10
C ILE A 60 43.60 -8.16 44.93
N THR A 61 43.59 -9.12 45.85
CA THR A 61 42.72 -10.30 45.79
C THR A 61 42.18 -10.66 47.16
N ASN A 62 40.88 -10.92 47.26
CA ASN A 62 40.18 -11.33 48.48
C ASN A 62 39.19 -12.47 48.18
N GLY A 63 38.76 -13.20 49.21
CA GLY A 63 37.83 -14.33 49.09
C GLY A 63 38.48 -15.69 48.78
N LEU A 64 37.86 -16.55 47.95
CA LEU A 64 38.18 -18.00 47.90
C LEU A 64 38.39 -18.54 46.47
N TYR A 65 39.46 -19.28 46.24
CA TYR A 65 39.80 -19.98 44.98
C TYR A 65 40.02 -19.08 43.76
N ASN A 66 40.38 -17.81 43.95
CA ASN A 66 40.58 -16.85 42.86
C ASN A 66 41.95 -17.02 42.19
N LYS A 67 42.02 -16.83 40.87
CA LYS A 67 43.26 -16.86 40.08
C LYS A 67 43.43 -15.53 39.37
N VAL A 68 44.57 -14.87 39.53
CA VAL A 68 44.87 -13.57 38.93
C VAL A 68 46.24 -13.63 38.26
N LYS A 69 46.37 -12.98 37.10
CA LYS A 69 47.62 -12.89 36.33
C LYS A 69 47.69 -11.55 35.61
N GLY A 70 48.87 -10.94 35.58
CA GLY A 70 49.09 -9.63 34.99
C GLY A 70 49.21 -8.56 36.08
N ASN A 71 48.74 -7.33 35.84
CA ASN A 71 49.09 -6.20 36.72
C ASN A 71 47.88 -5.35 37.12
N ASN A 72 47.92 -4.75 38.31
CA ASN A 72 46.95 -3.79 38.83
C ASN A 72 45.50 -4.32 38.93
N ASN A 73 45.30 -5.65 39.00
CA ASN A 73 43.95 -6.22 39.01
C ASN A 73 43.36 -6.25 40.42
N ILE A 74 42.06 -5.98 40.56
CA ILE A 74 41.31 -6.10 41.82
C ILE A 74 40.36 -7.30 41.69
N THR A 75 40.31 -8.19 42.68
CA THR A 75 39.44 -9.38 42.65
C THR A 75 38.88 -9.69 44.03
N ASP A 76 37.56 -9.79 44.18
CA ASP A 76 36.93 -10.22 45.43
C ASP A 76 35.89 -11.32 45.17
N GLY A 77 35.54 -12.08 46.21
CA GLY A 77 34.55 -13.14 46.16
C GLY A 77 35.17 -14.50 45.82
N ARG A 78 34.52 -15.33 44.99
CA ARG A 78 34.84 -16.77 44.92
C ARG A 78 35.00 -17.34 43.51
N SER A 79 36.14 -17.99 43.27
CA SER A 79 36.47 -18.77 42.07
C SER A 79 36.54 -17.94 40.79
N ASN A 80 36.91 -16.67 40.89
CA ASN A 80 37.12 -15.78 39.75
C ASN A 80 38.48 -16.07 39.08
N GLU A 81 38.57 -15.87 37.76
CA GLU A 81 39.79 -16.05 36.97
C GLU A 81 40.07 -14.78 36.16
N VAL A 82 41.20 -14.11 36.40
CA VAL A 82 41.55 -12.81 35.80
C VAL A 82 42.92 -12.91 35.12
N THR A 83 43.05 -12.38 33.90
CA THR A 83 44.31 -12.33 33.15
C THR A 83 44.43 -11.06 32.30
N GLY A 84 45.40 -10.20 32.63
CA GLY A 84 45.69 -8.96 31.91
C GLY A 84 45.92 -7.80 32.88
N HIS A 85 45.60 -6.56 32.48
CA HIS A 85 45.99 -5.37 33.21
C HIS A 85 44.82 -4.46 33.62
N ASN A 86 44.83 -4.02 34.89
CA ASN A 86 43.88 -3.05 35.46
C ASN A 86 42.42 -3.54 35.50
N ASN A 87 42.17 -4.86 35.59
CA ASN A 87 40.81 -5.40 35.62
C ASN A 87 40.22 -5.44 37.04
N ILE A 88 38.89 -5.48 37.15
CA ILE A 88 38.15 -5.65 38.40
C ILE A 88 37.22 -6.87 38.27
N ALA A 89 37.24 -7.80 39.23
CA ALA A 89 36.40 -8.98 39.25
C ALA A 89 35.79 -9.26 40.65
N ASP A 90 34.56 -8.86 40.89
CA ASP A 90 33.84 -9.07 42.17
C ASP A 90 32.72 -10.11 42.05
N GLY A 91 32.57 -10.96 43.08
CA GLY A 91 31.42 -11.84 43.26
C GLY A 91 31.75 -13.33 43.17
N ARG A 92 31.41 -14.02 42.08
CA ARG A 92 31.64 -15.48 41.97
C ARG A 92 31.78 -16.02 40.56
N THR A 93 32.80 -16.84 40.31
CA THR A 93 33.07 -17.56 39.05
C THR A 93 33.16 -16.67 37.82
N ASN A 94 33.54 -15.40 37.98
CA ASN A 94 33.71 -14.48 36.86
C ASN A 94 35.06 -14.73 36.17
N LYS A 95 35.10 -14.68 34.84
CA LYS A 95 36.31 -14.84 34.02
C LYS A 95 36.60 -13.55 33.25
N VAL A 96 37.81 -13.01 33.37
CA VAL A 96 38.21 -11.73 32.77
C VAL A 96 39.55 -11.87 32.06
N GLU A 97 39.61 -11.47 30.79
CA GLU A 97 40.80 -11.58 29.93
C GLU A 97 41.02 -10.30 29.10
N GLY A 98 42.21 -9.71 29.16
CA GLY A 98 42.53 -8.43 28.53
C GLY A 98 42.60 -7.29 29.55
N ASP A 99 42.37 -6.05 29.13
CA ASP A 99 42.72 -4.87 29.93
C ASP A 99 41.53 -3.95 30.29
N LEU A 100 41.58 -3.33 31.47
CA LEU A 100 40.61 -2.33 31.96
C LEU A 100 39.15 -2.82 32.06
N ASN A 101 38.92 -4.13 32.18
CA ASN A 101 37.56 -4.69 32.24
C ASN A 101 37.02 -4.79 33.68
N LEU A 102 35.70 -4.68 33.84
CA LEU A 102 34.97 -4.88 35.10
C LEU A 102 33.97 -6.05 34.95
N ALA A 103 34.07 -7.06 35.81
CA ALA A 103 33.09 -8.15 35.93
C ALA A 103 32.53 -8.25 37.35
N SER A 104 31.24 -7.96 37.53
CA SER A 104 30.55 -7.89 38.82
C SER A 104 29.41 -8.91 38.89
N GLY A 105 29.27 -9.59 40.03
CA GLY A 105 28.19 -10.56 40.27
C GLY A 105 28.64 -12.00 40.02
N ARG A 106 27.90 -12.80 39.23
CA ARG A 106 28.11 -14.25 39.15
C ARG A 106 28.21 -14.84 37.73
N SER A 107 29.31 -15.54 37.48
CA SER A 107 29.58 -16.35 36.28
C SER A 107 29.64 -15.55 34.98
N ASN A 108 30.03 -14.27 35.06
CA ASN A 108 30.22 -13.43 33.89
C ASN A 108 31.56 -13.73 33.21
N GLU A 109 31.60 -13.73 31.88
CA GLU A 109 32.80 -13.87 31.06
C GLU A 109 33.07 -12.55 30.32
N THR A 110 34.27 -12.01 30.39
CA THR A 110 34.63 -10.72 29.78
C THR A 110 35.99 -10.80 29.10
N THR A 111 36.06 -10.50 27.80
CA THR A 111 37.29 -10.63 27.00
C THR A 111 37.51 -9.42 26.10
N GLY A 112 38.67 -8.76 26.22
CA GLY A 112 39.06 -7.61 25.39
C GLY A 112 39.38 -6.38 26.24
N ASN A 113 38.96 -5.18 25.83
CA ASN A 113 39.39 -3.93 26.46
C ASN A 113 38.23 -3.03 26.95
N ASN A 114 38.33 -2.49 28.17
CA ASN A 114 37.39 -1.51 28.73
C ASN A 114 35.91 -1.97 28.76
N ASN A 115 35.65 -3.27 28.92
CA ASN A 115 34.29 -3.80 28.97
C ASN A 115 33.74 -3.86 30.41
N ILE A 116 32.41 -3.75 30.55
CA ILE A 116 31.69 -3.93 31.83
C ILE A 116 30.70 -5.09 31.67
N ALA A 117 30.71 -6.03 32.60
CA ALA A 117 29.74 -7.13 32.71
C ALA A 117 29.21 -7.24 34.15
N ASP A 118 27.99 -6.76 34.41
CA ASP A 118 27.36 -6.79 35.74
C ASP A 118 26.12 -7.70 35.79
N GLY A 119 25.97 -8.42 36.91
CA GLY A 119 24.84 -9.31 37.17
C GLY A 119 25.21 -10.79 37.07
N ARG A 120 24.58 -11.55 36.17
CA ARG A 120 24.66 -13.01 36.12
C ARG A 120 24.89 -13.54 34.70
N GLU A 121 25.89 -14.41 34.52
CA GLU A 121 26.09 -15.25 33.32
C GLU A 121 26.17 -14.45 32.01
N ASN A 122 26.54 -13.16 32.07
CA ASN A 122 26.77 -12.33 30.88
C ASN A 122 28.11 -12.67 30.24
N LYS A 123 28.17 -12.70 28.90
CA LYS A 123 29.39 -12.96 28.12
C LYS A 123 29.67 -11.77 27.20
N VAL A 124 30.80 -11.09 27.39
CA VAL A 124 31.15 -9.85 26.70
C VAL A 124 32.50 -10.00 26.00
N ILE A 125 32.56 -9.70 24.70
CA ILE A 125 33.76 -9.85 23.87
C ILE A 125 33.98 -8.62 23.00
N GLY A 126 35.17 -8.03 23.05
CA GLY A 126 35.60 -6.92 22.20
C GLY A 126 36.00 -5.68 23.00
N ASP A 127 35.58 -4.49 22.58
CA ASP A 127 36.03 -3.23 23.18
C ASP A 127 34.87 -2.34 23.63
N LEU A 128 35.00 -1.69 24.80
CA LEU A 128 34.08 -0.64 25.27
C LEU A 128 32.60 -1.07 25.42
N ASN A 129 32.31 -2.36 25.59
CA ASN A 129 30.94 -2.86 25.72
C ASN A 129 30.46 -2.83 27.18
N VAL A 130 29.18 -2.56 27.40
CA VAL A 130 28.51 -2.63 28.70
C VAL A 130 27.38 -3.66 28.62
N ALA A 131 27.42 -4.70 29.45
CA ALA A 131 26.36 -5.69 29.61
C ALA A 131 25.88 -5.73 31.06
N THR A 132 24.56 -5.63 31.28
CA THR A 132 23.96 -5.61 32.61
C THR A 132 22.75 -6.55 32.70
N GLY A 133 22.62 -7.27 33.80
CA GLY A 133 21.48 -8.17 34.06
C GLY A 133 21.86 -9.65 33.93
N ARG A 134 21.10 -10.44 33.16
CA ARG A 134 21.24 -11.91 33.10
C ARG A 134 21.47 -12.46 31.68
N GLU A 135 22.47 -13.32 31.49
CA GLU A 135 22.65 -14.16 30.30
C GLU A 135 22.74 -13.37 28.97
N ASN A 136 23.14 -12.09 29.03
CA ASN A 136 23.36 -11.29 27.82
C ASN A 136 24.69 -11.70 27.16
N ARG A 137 24.70 -11.81 25.82
CA ARG A 137 25.85 -12.24 25.01
C ARG A 137 26.20 -11.13 24.03
N VAL A 138 27.30 -10.43 24.25
CA VAL A 138 27.69 -9.22 23.53
C VAL A 138 29.04 -9.43 22.86
N THR A 139 29.12 -9.16 21.56
CA THR A 139 30.34 -9.26 20.76
C THR A 139 30.45 -8.06 19.83
N GLY A 140 31.58 -7.36 19.85
CA GLY A 140 31.86 -6.21 18.98
C GLY A 140 32.35 -5.00 19.77
N LYS A 141 31.97 -3.78 19.37
CA LYS A 141 32.49 -2.55 20.01
C LYS A 141 31.41 -1.57 20.44
N CYS A 142 31.62 -0.92 21.59
CA CYS A 142 30.80 0.19 22.08
C CYS A 142 29.31 -0.12 22.29
N ASN A 143 28.92 -1.40 22.46
CA ASN A 143 27.52 -1.77 22.66
C ASN A 143 27.06 -1.53 24.11
N ILE A 144 25.81 -1.11 24.29
CA ILE A 144 25.15 -0.98 25.60
C ILE A 144 23.98 -1.95 25.64
N VAL A 145 24.04 -2.93 26.55
CA VAL A 145 23.08 -4.04 26.63
C VAL A 145 22.58 -4.20 28.06
N SER A 146 21.26 -4.22 28.25
CA SER A 146 20.64 -4.36 29.55
C SER A 146 19.42 -5.28 29.54
N GLY A 147 19.31 -6.13 30.57
CA GLY A 147 18.15 -6.96 30.83
C GLY A 147 18.47 -8.45 30.86
N THR A 148 17.97 -9.23 29.91
CA THR A 148 17.96 -10.69 30.01
C THR A 148 18.08 -11.40 28.66
N GLU A 149 18.95 -12.40 28.54
CA GLU A 149 19.03 -13.32 27.38
C GLU A 149 19.28 -12.65 26.02
N ASN A 150 19.66 -11.36 25.98
CA ASN A 150 19.89 -10.64 24.72
C ASN A 150 21.19 -11.10 24.04
N LYS A 151 21.19 -11.16 22.70
CA LYS A 151 22.36 -11.50 21.87
C LYS A 151 22.68 -10.31 20.98
N VAL A 152 23.94 -9.87 20.96
CA VAL A 152 24.43 -8.75 20.16
C VAL A 152 25.75 -9.16 19.52
N ILE A 153 25.81 -9.08 18.19
CA ILE A 153 27.02 -9.30 17.38
C ILE A 153 27.09 -8.12 16.40
N GLY A 154 27.71 -7.02 16.82
CA GLY A 154 27.70 -5.75 16.08
C GLY A 154 28.37 -4.63 16.88
N ASN A 155 28.30 -3.41 16.38
CA ASN A 155 28.94 -2.23 16.97
C ASN A 155 27.92 -1.15 17.32
N LYS A 156 28.16 -0.40 18.40
CA LYS A 156 27.35 0.72 18.90
C LYS A 156 25.87 0.40 19.20
N ALA A 157 25.47 -0.87 19.25
CA ALA A 157 24.07 -1.24 19.45
C ALA A 157 23.59 -0.87 20.88
N SER A 158 22.35 -0.40 20.96
CA SER A 158 21.69 0.03 22.20
C SER A 158 20.48 -0.86 22.46
N VAL A 159 20.60 -1.80 23.39
CA VAL A 159 19.70 -2.95 23.53
C VAL A 159 19.17 -3.10 24.95
N TYR A 160 17.85 -2.94 25.13
CA TYR A 160 17.19 -3.00 26.43
C TYR A 160 16.01 -3.99 26.42
N GLY A 161 16.00 -4.91 27.38
CA GLY A 161 14.87 -5.82 27.63
C GLY A 161 15.26 -7.29 27.57
N ARG A 162 14.48 -8.13 26.86
CA ARG A 162 14.61 -9.59 26.94
C ARG A 162 14.67 -10.33 25.59
N ASN A 163 15.67 -11.21 25.44
CA ASN A 163 15.79 -12.16 24.33
C ASN A 163 15.73 -11.49 22.94
N ASN A 164 16.28 -10.28 22.82
CA ASN A 164 16.47 -9.63 21.53
C ASN A 164 17.73 -10.17 20.84
N GLU A 165 17.75 -10.24 19.51
CA GLU A 165 18.86 -10.77 18.71
C GLU A 165 19.32 -9.76 17.66
N ILE A 166 20.52 -9.19 17.85
CA ILE A 166 21.10 -8.13 17.04
C ILE A 166 22.35 -8.67 16.33
N ILE A 167 22.40 -8.47 15.01
CA ILE A 167 23.54 -8.76 14.11
C ILE A 167 23.95 -7.50 13.31
N GLY A 168 23.11 -6.45 13.30
CA GLY A 168 23.41 -5.17 12.66
C GLY A 168 24.17 -4.18 13.56
N ASP A 169 24.92 -3.29 12.92
CA ASP A 169 25.59 -2.15 13.57
C ASP A 169 24.60 -0.99 13.82
N GLU A 170 24.88 -0.18 14.84
CA GLU A 170 24.16 1.04 15.25
C GLU A 170 22.67 0.82 15.63
N ALA A 171 22.27 -0.45 15.77
CA ALA A 171 20.90 -0.88 16.04
C ALA A 171 20.34 -0.40 17.39
N SER A 172 19.09 0.05 17.39
CA SER A 172 18.38 0.54 18.59
C SER A 172 17.19 -0.35 18.92
N VAL A 173 17.27 -1.12 20.01
CA VAL A 173 16.33 -2.22 20.31
C VAL A 173 15.78 -2.16 21.73
N TYR A 174 14.46 -2.08 21.86
CA TYR A 174 13.78 -1.90 23.14
C TYR A 174 12.58 -2.85 23.27
N GLY A 175 12.61 -3.76 24.25
CA GLY A 175 11.51 -4.66 24.58
C GLY A 175 11.90 -6.14 24.51
N ARG A 176 11.10 -6.98 23.85
CA ARG A 176 11.23 -8.44 23.91
C ARG A 176 11.24 -9.11 22.53
N ASN A 177 12.07 -10.14 22.36
CA ASN A 177 12.06 -11.01 21.17
C ASN A 177 12.30 -10.27 19.82
N ASN A 178 12.78 -9.02 19.83
CA ASN A 178 13.01 -8.29 18.59
C ASN A 178 14.30 -8.77 17.92
N LYS A 179 14.31 -8.87 16.60
CA LYS A 179 15.45 -9.31 15.80
C LYS A 179 15.88 -8.20 14.84
N VAL A 180 17.14 -7.79 14.88
CA VAL A 180 17.70 -6.75 13.99
C VAL A 180 18.94 -7.25 13.29
N ASN A 181 18.84 -7.44 11.98
CA ASN A 181 19.90 -7.93 11.10
C ASN A 181 20.19 -6.91 9.98
N ALA A 182 20.28 -5.63 10.36
CA ALA A 182 20.57 -4.53 9.44
C ALA A 182 21.17 -3.33 10.18
N THR A 183 21.99 -2.55 9.48
CA THR A 183 22.61 -1.31 9.97
C THR A 183 21.53 -0.24 10.21
N ASP A 184 21.68 0.53 11.30
CA ASP A 184 20.73 1.57 11.74
C ASP A 184 19.29 1.05 12.00
N GLY A 185 19.14 -0.27 12.16
CA GLY A 185 17.84 -0.91 12.37
C GLY A 185 17.24 -0.60 13.76
N THR A 186 16.01 -0.10 13.79
CA THR A 186 15.31 0.23 15.04
C THR A 186 14.13 -0.71 15.29
N ALA A 187 14.09 -1.38 16.45
CA ALA A 187 13.02 -2.31 16.81
C ALA A 187 12.49 -2.06 18.23
N VAL A 188 11.23 -1.64 18.35
CA VAL A 188 10.61 -1.27 19.63
C VAL A 188 9.32 -2.05 19.87
N GLY A 189 9.23 -2.71 21.02
CA GLY A 189 8.10 -3.53 21.43
C GLY A 189 8.45 -5.01 21.45
N ASN A 190 7.72 -5.82 20.69
CA ASN A 190 7.62 -7.26 20.94
C ASN A 190 7.57 -8.13 19.67
N ASP A 191 8.46 -9.11 19.53
CA ASP A 191 8.52 -10.07 18.40
C ASP A 191 8.66 -9.39 17.01
N ASN A 192 9.22 -8.18 16.90
CA ASN A 192 9.43 -7.51 15.61
C ASN A 192 10.73 -7.97 14.91
N GLU A 193 10.76 -7.97 13.57
CA GLU A 193 11.95 -8.29 12.76
C GLU A 193 12.33 -7.12 11.84
N VAL A 194 13.62 -6.78 11.80
CA VAL A 194 14.18 -5.66 11.02
C VAL A 194 15.39 -6.16 10.22
N THR A 195 15.31 -6.10 8.90
CA THR A 195 16.37 -6.59 7.97
C THR A 195 16.69 -5.64 6.82
N GLY A 196 16.01 -4.51 6.67
CA GLY A 196 16.41 -3.44 5.75
C GLY A 196 17.30 -2.42 6.45
N GLU A 197 18.27 -1.85 5.75
CA GLU A 197 19.12 -0.78 6.32
C GLU A 197 18.28 0.46 6.63
N ASN A 198 18.59 1.18 7.71
CA ASN A 198 17.84 2.37 8.18
C ASN A 198 16.33 2.11 8.45
N SER A 199 15.90 0.84 8.56
CA SER A 199 14.48 0.49 8.68
C SER A 199 13.99 0.37 10.14
N SER A 200 12.68 0.52 10.34
CA SER A 200 12.06 0.70 11.67
C SER A 200 10.82 -0.17 11.89
N ALA A 201 10.77 -0.92 12.99
CA ALA A 201 9.61 -1.72 13.39
C ALA A 201 9.15 -1.38 14.83
N PHE A 202 7.89 -0.96 14.98
CA PHE A 202 7.34 -0.45 16.24
C PHE A 202 6.01 -1.12 16.57
N GLY A 203 5.91 -1.79 17.72
CA GLY A 203 4.69 -2.45 18.21
C GLY A 203 4.91 -3.95 18.41
N LYS A 204 4.03 -4.78 17.84
CA LYS A 204 4.14 -6.25 17.90
C LYS A 204 4.25 -6.88 16.51
N GLY A 205 5.19 -7.82 16.33
CA GLY A 205 5.20 -8.75 15.19
C GLY A 205 5.43 -8.12 13.82
N ASN A 206 5.82 -6.86 13.76
CA ASN A 206 6.03 -6.15 12.50
C ASN A 206 7.36 -6.55 11.87
N ILE A 207 7.40 -6.58 10.54
CA ILE A 207 8.54 -7.06 9.75
C ILE A 207 8.96 -5.97 8.75
N ALA A 208 10.04 -5.25 9.04
CA ALA A 208 10.61 -4.22 8.18
C ALA A 208 11.80 -4.80 7.38
N LYS A 209 11.62 -5.02 6.08
CA LYS A 209 12.56 -5.70 5.17
C LYS A 209 13.17 -4.77 4.12
N GLY A 210 12.41 -3.78 3.65
CA GLY A 210 12.92 -2.80 2.68
C GLY A 210 13.88 -1.81 3.34
N ASN A 211 14.83 -1.28 2.57
CA ASN A 211 15.72 -0.22 3.03
C ASN A 211 14.93 1.08 3.26
N SER A 212 15.25 1.82 4.32
CA SER A 212 14.51 3.00 4.79
C SER A 212 13.00 2.76 5.01
N SER A 213 12.58 1.49 5.16
CA SER A 213 11.17 1.13 5.31
C SER A 213 10.70 1.17 6.76
N ALA A 214 9.39 1.32 7.00
CA ALA A 214 8.86 1.33 8.35
C ALA A 214 7.55 0.56 8.53
N ALA A 215 7.38 -0.05 9.71
CA ALA A 215 6.27 -0.93 10.05
C ALA A 215 5.76 -0.63 11.48
N PHE A 216 4.54 -0.07 11.59
CA PHE A 216 4.00 0.41 12.86
C PHE A 216 2.66 -0.28 13.23
N GLY A 217 2.60 -0.91 14.40
CA GLY A 217 1.37 -1.47 14.97
C GLY A 217 1.47 -2.97 15.22
N HIS A 218 0.65 -3.78 14.54
CA HIS A 218 0.51 -5.20 14.81
C HIS A 218 0.60 -6.05 13.52
N ASP A 219 1.63 -6.90 13.45
CA ASP A 219 1.83 -7.92 12.41
C ASP A 219 1.82 -7.34 10.96
N ASN A 220 2.34 -6.13 10.75
CA ASN A 220 2.50 -5.51 9.43
C ASN A 220 3.82 -5.95 8.75
N ILE A 221 3.85 -6.03 7.42
CA ILE A 221 5.02 -6.46 6.64
C ILE A 221 5.39 -5.39 5.60
N THR A 222 6.55 -4.76 5.77
CA THR A 222 7.05 -3.68 4.91
C THR A 222 8.27 -4.16 4.13
N SER A 223 8.07 -4.66 2.91
CA SER A 223 9.14 -5.25 2.07
C SER A 223 9.60 -4.36 0.91
N GLY A 224 8.83 -3.34 0.52
CA GLY A 224 9.28 -2.32 -0.42
C GLY A 224 10.24 -1.31 0.25
N ASP A 225 11.27 -0.89 -0.48
CA ASP A 225 12.17 0.19 -0.03
C ASP A 225 11.39 1.51 0.07
N ASN A 226 11.83 2.40 0.98
CA ASN A 226 11.21 3.70 1.30
C ASN A 226 9.70 3.65 1.63
N SER A 227 9.18 2.48 2.01
CA SER A 227 7.72 2.23 2.15
C SER A 227 7.27 2.24 3.61
N LEU A 228 5.97 2.47 3.83
CA LEU A 228 5.36 2.59 5.16
C LEU A 228 4.09 1.75 5.28
N ALA A 229 4.08 0.82 6.25
CA ALA A 229 2.89 0.12 6.72
C ALA A 229 2.52 0.58 8.14
N MET A 230 1.27 1.00 8.37
CA MET A 230 0.80 1.38 9.71
C MET A 230 -0.62 0.87 9.99
N GLY A 231 -0.77 0.20 11.13
CA GLY A 231 -2.04 -0.35 11.62
C GLY A 231 -1.92 -1.84 11.95
N LYS A 232 -2.72 -2.69 11.30
CA LYS A 232 -2.71 -4.14 11.52
C LYS A 232 -2.70 -4.95 10.22
N GLU A 233 -1.84 -5.96 10.11
CA GLU A 233 -1.85 -6.94 9.00
C GLU A 233 -1.72 -6.32 7.59
N ASN A 234 -1.14 -5.12 7.46
CA ASN A 234 -0.89 -4.50 6.15
C ASN A 234 0.40 -5.05 5.53
N GLU A 235 0.44 -5.14 4.19
CA GLU A 235 1.59 -5.66 3.43
C GLU A 235 1.98 -4.68 2.31
N THR A 236 3.20 -4.15 2.34
CA THR A 236 3.71 -3.23 1.31
C THR A 236 4.91 -3.86 0.59
N THR A 237 4.79 -4.17 -0.71
CA THR A 237 5.87 -4.78 -1.50
C THR A 237 6.40 -3.88 -2.63
N GLY A 238 5.60 -2.91 -3.10
CA GLY A 238 6.05 -1.90 -4.06
C GLY A 238 6.94 -0.85 -3.42
N GLU A 239 7.95 -0.37 -4.15
CA GLU A 239 8.85 0.72 -3.72
C GLU A 239 8.08 2.04 -3.50
N ASN A 240 8.44 2.81 -2.47
CA ASN A 240 7.78 4.06 -2.07
C ASN A 240 6.25 3.91 -1.86
N SER A 241 5.79 2.74 -1.37
CA SER A 241 4.36 2.48 -1.19
C SER A 241 3.87 2.68 0.26
N LEU A 242 2.57 2.89 0.41
CA LEU A 242 1.95 3.33 1.66
C LEU A 242 0.67 2.54 1.96
N ALA A 243 0.64 1.78 3.05
CA ALA A 243 -0.54 1.06 3.53
C ALA A 243 -0.95 1.53 4.93
N LEU A 244 -2.16 2.08 5.06
CA LEU A 244 -2.68 2.63 6.31
C LEU A 244 -4.02 1.98 6.68
N GLY A 245 -4.09 1.30 7.82
CA GLY A 245 -5.33 0.73 8.38
C GLY A 245 -5.23 -0.76 8.67
N LYS A 246 -6.07 -1.59 8.05
CA LYS A 246 -6.09 -3.04 8.26
C LYS A 246 -6.09 -3.85 6.96
N GLU A 247 -5.29 -4.90 6.85
CA GLU A 247 -5.30 -5.86 5.71
C GLU A 247 -5.06 -5.23 4.33
N ASN A 248 -4.50 -4.02 4.24
CA ASN A 248 -4.25 -3.39 2.94
C ASN A 248 -2.95 -3.93 2.32
N LYS A 249 -2.96 -4.17 0.99
CA LYS A 249 -1.83 -4.68 0.21
C LYS A 249 -1.40 -3.67 -0.86
N THR A 250 -0.16 -3.19 -0.82
CA THR A 250 0.41 -2.31 -1.86
C THR A 250 1.59 -2.96 -2.58
N ASP A 251 1.30 -3.63 -3.70
CA ASP A 251 2.33 -4.19 -4.59
C ASP A 251 2.80 -3.18 -5.66
N GLY A 252 1.98 -2.16 -5.94
CA GLY A 252 2.30 -1.11 -6.88
C GLY A 252 3.38 -0.14 -6.37
N ILE A 253 4.42 0.09 -7.18
CA ILE A 253 5.42 1.16 -6.95
C ILE A 253 4.70 2.52 -6.85
N ASN A 254 5.13 3.38 -5.90
CA ASN A 254 4.53 4.69 -5.60
C ASN A 254 3.01 4.65 -5.33
N SER A 255 2.48 3.54 -4.80
CA SER A 255 1.02 3.36 -4.63
C SER A 255 0.57 3.42 -3.18
N THR A 256 -0.68 3.85 -2.97
CA THR A 256 -1.26 4.12 -1.65
C THR A 256 -2.56 3.36 -1.45
N ALA A 257 -2.69 2.67 -0.31
CA ALA A 257 -3.91 2.02 0.15
C ALA A 257 -4.29 2.49 1.56
N VAL A 258 -5.54 2.94 1.76
CA VAL A 258 -6.01 3.50 3.04
C VAL A 258 -7.39 2.95 3.39
N GLY A 259 -7.49 2.29 4.55
CA GLY A 259 -8.74 1.76 5.09
C GLY A 259 -8.66 0.28 5.45
N ARG A 260 -9.54 -0.55 4.91
CA ARG A 260 -9.56 -2.01 5.12
C ARG A 260 -9.44 -2.77 3.80
N ASP A 261 -8.56 -3.78 3.73
CA ASP A 261 -8.69 -4.86 2.73
C ASP A 261 -8.64 -4.34 1.28
N ASN A 262 -7.84 -3.30 1.03
CA ASN A 262 -7.65 -2.73 -0.30
C ASN A 262 -6.36 -3.28 -0.95
N GLU A 263 -6.42 -3.61 -2.24
CA GLU A 263 -5.28 -4.07 -3.05
C GLU A 263 -4.88 -3.02 -4.10
N ALA A 264 -3.70 -2.39 -3.96
CA ALA A 264 -3.13 -1.50 -4.97
C ALA A 264 -1.92 -2.15 -5.66
N LYS A 265 -2.10 -2.60 -6.90
CA LYS A 265 -1.18 -3.48 -7.64
C LYS A 265 -0.54 -2.85 -8.88
N GLY A 266 -1.24 -1.94 -9.55
CA GLY A 266 -0.67 -1.13 -10.63
C GLY A 266 0.23 -0.01 -10.11
N GLU A 267 1.12 0.51 -10.95
CA GLU A 267 2.02 1.62 -10.62
C GLU A 267 1.25 2.93 -10.37
N ARG A 268 1.59 3.66 -9.29
CA ARG A 268 0.97 4.94 -8.90
C ARG A 268 -0.55 4.87 -8.71
N ASN A 269 -1.00 3.81 -8.05
CA ASN A 269 -2.41 3.57 -7.76
C ASN A 269 -2.84 4.13 -6.40
N LEU A 270 -4.13 4.44 -6.30
CA LEU A 270 -4.79 4.89 -5.07
C LEU A 270 -6.02 4.03 -4.79
N ALA A 271 -6.07 3.40 -3.61
CA ALA A 271 -7.24 2.63 -3.15
C ALA A 271 -7.66 3.11 -1.76
N VAL A 272 -8.87 3.65 -1.61
CA VAL A 272 -9.33 4.26 -0.36
C VAL A 272 -10.72 3.77 0.03
N GLY A 273 -10.83 3.17 1.21
CA GLY A 273 -12.07 2.68 1.80
C GLY A 273 -12.00 1.19 2.15
N GLU A 274 -12.88 0.36 1.57
CA GLU A 274 -13.00 -1.06 1.89
C GLU A 274 -13.00 -1.96 0.64
N GLY A 275 -12.16 -3.00 0.59
CA GLY A 275 -12.30 -4.04 -0.44
C GLY A 275 -11.97 -3.59 -1.88
N ASN A 276 -11.34 -2.42 -2.07
CA ASN A 276 -11.09 -1.88 -3.41
C ASN A 276 -9.83 -2.49 -4.03
N LYS A 277 -9.85 -2.70 -5.35
CA LYS A 277 -8.79 -3.36 -6.11
C LYS A 277 -8.38 -2.53 -7.34
N THR A 278 -7.11 -2.12 -7.41
CA THR A 278 -6.58 -1.31 -8.51
C THR A 278 -5.38 -2.00 -9.18
N GLU A 279 -5.57 -2.49 -10.41
CA GLU A 279 -4.60 -3.27 -11.19
C GLU A 279 -3.99 -2.48 -12.36
N GLY A 280 -4.77 -1.61 -13.02
CA GLY A 280 -4.25 -0.74 -14.09
C GLY A 280 -3.31 0.33 -13.55
N LYS A 281 -2.39 0.88 -14.35
CA LYS A 281 -1.49 1.96 -13.90
C LYS A 281 -2.23 3.29 -13.71
N TYR A 282 -1.80 4.11 -12.75
CA TYR A 282 -2.41 5.40 -12.43
C TYR A 282 -3.91 5.29 -12.11
N SER A 283 -4.36 4.15 -11.58
CA SER A 283 -5.76 3.86 -11.37
C SER A 283 -6.22 4.08 -9.93
N ASN A 284 -7.46 4.52 -9.79
CA ASN A 284 -8.01 5.10 -8.56
C ASN A 284 -9.32 4.39 -8.20
N ALA A 285 -9.44 3.91 -6.97
CA ALA A 285 -10.68 3.32 -6.45
C ALA A 285 -11.04 3.91 -5.09
N LEU A 286 -12.24 4.48 -4.99
CA LEU A 286 -12.70 5.23 -3.82
C LEU A 286 -14.06 4.69 -3.35
N GLY A 287 -14.18 4.29 -2.08
CA GLY A 287 -15.41 3.75 -1.51
C GLY A 287 -15.28 2.26 -1.18
N ARG A 288 -16.14 1.42 -1.77
CA ARG A 288 -16.24 0.00 -1.40
C ARG A 288 -16.30 -0.98 -2.58
N ASP A 289 -15.62 -2.12 -2.45
CA ASP A 289 -15.71 -3.30 -3.34
C ASP A 289 -15.49 -2.98 -4.84
N ASN A 290 -14.80 -1.89 -5.20
CA ASN A 290 -14.59 -1.47 -6.60
C ASN A 290 -13.37 -2.17 -7.23
N GLU A 291 -13.46 -2.58 -8.50
CA GLU A 291 -12.36 -3.21 -9.26
C GLU A 291 -11.98 -2.37 -10.49
N VAL A 292 -10.74 -1.87 -10.55
CA VAL A 292 -10.21 -1.05 -11.65
C VAL A 292 -9.01 -1.70 -12.31
N LYS A 293 -9.16 -2.07 -13.58
CA LYS A 293 -8.16 -2.72 -14.45
C LYS A 293 -7.70 -1.83 -15.60
N GLY A 294 -8.46 -0.80 -15.94
CA GLY A 294 -8.04 0.22 -16.90
C GLY A 294 -6.88 1.08 -16.38
N ASP A 295 -5.89 1.35 -17.23
CA ASP A 295 -4.90 2.40 -16.96
C ASP A 295 -5.59 3.78 -16.92
N ASN A 296 -5.07 4.73 -16.14
CA ASN A 296 -5.59 6.10 -16.01
C ASN A 296 -7.10 6.16 -15.70
N SER A 297 -7.62 5.21 -14.93
CA SER A 297 -9.05 4.99 -14.75
C SER A 297 -9.51 5.16 -13.29
N LEU A 298 -10.80 5.46 -13.10
CA LEU A 298 -11.40 5.79 -11.82
C LEU A 298 -12.67 4.97 -11.54
N ALA A 299 -12.78 4.42 -10.34
CA ALA A 299 -14.04 3.97 -9.76
C ALA A 299 -14.33 4.72 -8.45
N ALA A 300 -15.54 5.24 -8.28
CA ALA A 300 -15.97 5.91 -7.06
C ALA A 300 -17.39 5.47 -6.65
N GLY A 301 -17.53 4.96 -5.43
CA GLY A 301 -18.80 4.46 -4.88
C GLY A 301 -18.70 2.99 -4.47
N ASN A 302 -19.64 2.15 -4.92
CA ASN A 302 -19.75 0.75 -4.47
C ASN A 302 -19.80 -0.25 -5.64
N GLN A 303 -18.99 -1.31 -5.62
CA GLN A 303 -19.05 -2.42 -6.60
C GLN A 303 -18.92 -2.01 -8.08
N ASN A 304 -18.27 -0.89 -8.40
CA ASN A 304 -18.03 -0.51 -9.79
C ASN A 304 -16.85 -1.29 -10.37
N LYS A 305 -16.95 -1.67 -11.65
CA LYS A 305 -15.95 -2.44 -12.39
C LYS A 305 -15.48 -1.71 -13.64
N VAL A 306 -14.21 -1.32 -13.70
CA VAL A 306 -13.65 -0.51 -14.81
C VAL A 306 -12.49 -1.26 -15.47
N GLU A 307 -12.81 -1.99 -16.54
CA GLU A 307 -11.87 -2.75 -17.37
C GLU A 307 -11.28 -1.91 -18.52
N GLY A 308 -12.04 -0.92 -19.04
CA GLY A 308 -11.57 -0.02 -20.08
C GLY A 308 -10.57 1.02 -19.56
N LYS A 309 -9.52 1.32 -20.35
CA LYS A 309 -8.52 2.37 -20.05
C LYS A 309 -9.13 3.77 -20.18
N GLU A 310 -8.58 4.75 -19.46
CA GLU A 310 -9.02 6.17 -19.48
C GLU A 310 -10.50 6.35 -19.09
N SER A 311 -11.10 5.39 -18.38
CA SER A 311 -12.54 5.33 -18.12
C SER A 311 -12.90 5.62 -16.67
N SER A 312 -14.11 6.12 -16.45
CA SER A 312 -14.61 6.52 -15.13
C SER A 312 -15.97 5.91 -14.82
N ALA A 313 -16.13 5.35 -13.62
CA ALA A 313 -17.41 4.86 -13.08
C ALA A 313 -17.71 5.52 -11.73
N LEU A 314 -18.88 6.17 -11.62
CA LEU A 314 -19.34 6.81 -10.39
C LEU A 314 -20.72 6.27 -10.00
N GLY A 315 -20.87 5.82 -8.75
CA GLY A 315 -22.14 5.30 -8.23
C GLY A 315 -22.06 3.84 -7.80
N ILE A 316 -23.00 2.99 -8.22
CA ILE A 316 -23.14 1.63 -7.70
C ILE A 316 -23.24 0.58 -8.81
N GLY A 317 -22.38 -0.44 -8.79
CA GLY A 317 -22.51 -1.64 -9.63
C GLY A 317 -22.28 -1.43 -11.12
N ASN A 318 -21.74 -0.29 -11.55
CA ASN A 318 -21.54 0.02 -12.97
C ASN A 318 -20.37 -0.82 -13.55
N THR A 319 -20.47 -1.23 -14.82
CA THR A 319 -19.43 -1.99 -15.54
C THR A 319 -18.99 -1.23 -16.80
N VAL A 320 -17.71 -0.90 -16.90
CA VAL A 320 -17.13 -0.12 -18.01
C VAL A 320 -15.99 -0.90 -18.66
N LYS A 321 -16.22 -1.42 -19.87
CA LYS A 321 -15.27 -2.20 -20.66
C LYS A 321 -14.67 -1.40 -21.82
N GLY A 322 -15.42 -0.46 -22.38
CA GLY A 322 -14.92 0.43 -23.42
C GLY A 322 -13.91 1.43 -22.87
N SER A 323 -12.89 1.77 -23.66
CA SER A 323 -11.90 2.79 -23.30
C SER A 323 -12.46 4.21 -23.42
N SER A 324 -11.87 5.14 -22.68
CA SER A 324 -12.15 6.58 -22.75
C SER A 324 -13.65 6.89 -22.52
N SER A 325 -14.27 6.14 -21.60
CA SER A 325 -15.74 6.10 -21.41
C SER A 325 -16.16 6.48 -19.99
N THR A 326 -17.27 7.22 -19.87
CA THR A 326 -17.73 7.82 -18.60
C THR A 326 -19.12 7.33 -18.20
N VAL A 327 -19.25 6.83 -16.98
CA VAL A 327 -20.48 6.19 -16.49
C VAL A 327 -20.85 6.70 -15.10
N VAL A 328 -22.11 7.09 -14.92
CA VAL A 328 -22.63 7.66 -13.66
C VAL A 328 -24.02 7.08 -13.35
N GLY A 329 -24.20 6.52 -12.15
CA GLY A 329 -25.50 6.04 -11.67
C GLY A 329 -25.45 4.60 -11.14
N TYR A 330 -26.42 3.77 -11.52
CA TYR A 330 -26.61 2.43 -10.98
C TYR A 330 -26.62 1.37 -12.11
N LYS A 331 -25.83 0.30 -11.96
CA LYS A 331 -25.76 -0.90 -12.82
C LYS A 331 -25.62 -0.67 -14.34
N ASN A 332 -25.19 0.51 -14.77
CA ASN A 332 -24.96 0.79 -16.19
C ASN A 332 -23.82 -0.11 -16.72
N THR A 333 -23.95 -0.59 -17.96
CA THR A 333 -22.96 -1.42 -18.64
C THR A 333 -22.54 -0.76 -19.95
N VAL A 334 -21.31 -0.26 -20.03
CA VAL A 334 -20.74 0.37 -21.24
C VAL A 334 -19.61 -0.48 -21.79
N ILE A 335 -19.78 -0.98 -23.02
CA ILE A 335 -18.85 -1.86 -23.73
C ILE A 335 -18.18 -1.13 -24.90
N GLY A 336 -18.91 -0.24 -25.58
CA GLY A 336 -18.35 0.58 -26.66
C GLY A 336 -17.32 1.59 -26.15
N ASN A 337 -16.30 1.86 -26.95
CA ASN A 337 -15.26 2.84 -26.63
C ASN A 337 -15.77 4.26 -26.89
N LYS A 338 -15.24 5.25 -26.14
CA LYS A 338 -15.61 6.67 -26.25
C LYS A 338 -17.12 6.90 -26.06
N SER A 339 -17.70 6.20 -25.09
CA SER A 339 -19.14 6.10 -24.87
C SER A 339 -19.51 6.49 -23.43
N GLY A 340 -20.80 6.61 -23.12
CA GLY A 340 -21.21 6.91 -21.75
C GLY A 340 -22.66 6.54 -21.41
N ALA A 341 -22.92 6.47 -20.10
CA ALA A 341 -24.22 6.09 -19.55
C ALA A 341 -24.49 6.84 -18.25
N PHE A 342 -25.66 7.48 -18.18
CA PHE A 342 -26.06 8.35 -17.07
C PHE A 342 -27.49 8.00 -16.64
N GLY A 343 -27.64 7.29 -15.51
CA GLY A 343 -28.94 6.85 -14.98
C GLY A 343 -28.93 5.42 -14.43
N ASP A 344 -30.03 4.70 -14.60
CA ASP A 344 -30.28 3.39 -13.97
C ASP A 344 -31.30 2.55 -14.77
N PRO A 345 -30.95 1.42 -15.41
CA PRO A 345 -29.62 0.95 -15.80
C PRO A 345 -29.49 0.91 -17.33
N ASN A 346 -28.51 1.60 -17.91
CA ASN A 346 -28.32 1.63 -19.37
C ASN A 346 -27.32 0.57 -19.84
N ARG A 347 -27.48 0.06 -21.07
CA ARG A 347 -26.52 -0.83 -21.73
C ARG A 347 -26.08 -0.29 -23.10
N VAL A 348 -24.85 0.22 -23.16
CA VAL A 348 -24.28 0.86 -24.36
C VAL A 348 -23.17 -0.03 -24.93
N ILE A 349 -23.40 -0.60 -26.10
CA ILE A 349 -22.50 -1.56 -26.78
C ILE A 349 -21.79 -0.89 -27.96
N GLY A 350 -22.46 0.01 -28.68
CA GLY A 350 -21.86 0.80 -29.75
C GLY A 350 -20.83 1.82 -29.23
N ASN A 351 -19.81 2.06 -30.05
CA ASN A 351 -18.74 3.04 -29.81
C ASN A 351 -19.25 4.47 -30.09
N GLY A 352 -18.72 5.48 -29.41
CA GLY A 352 -19.12 6.87 -29.63
C GLY A 352 -20.58 7.16 -29.25
N SER A 353 -21.16 6.35 -28.36
CA SER A 353 -22.60 6.30 -28.10
C SER A 353 -22.94 6.64 -26.65
N TYR A 354 -24.09 7.30 -26.42
CA TYR A 354 -24.43 7.87 -25.12
C TYR A 354 -25.89 7.65 -24.74
N ALA A 355 -26.12 7.17 -23.51
CA ALA A 355 -27.46 6.98 -22.92
C ALA A 355 -27.68 7.87 -21.69
N TYR A 356 -28.84 8.53 -21.64
CA TYR A 356 -29.31 9.33 -20.49
C TYR A 356 -30.73 8.88 -20.11
N GLY A 357 -30.92 8.39 -18.89
CA GLY A 357 -32.18 7.83 -18.40
C GLY A 357 -32.05 6.35 -18.04
N ASN A 358 -33.10 5.56 -18.28
CA ASN A 358 -33.26 4.21 -17.69
C ASN A 358 -33.48 3.12 -18.74
N ASP A 359 -33.02 1.89 -18.47
CA ASP A 359 -33.26 0.66 -19.27
C ASP A 359 -32.91 0.72 -20.78
N ASN A 360 -32.24 1.77 -21.24
CA ASN A 360 -31.89 1.95 -22.65
C ASN A 360 -30.86 0.92 -23.11
N THR A 361 -31.06 0.31 -24.29
CA THR A 361 -30.05 -0.51 -24.96
C THR A 361 -29.63 0.12 -26.29
N ILE A 362 -28.36 0.54 -26.39
CA ILE A 362 -27.74 1.04 -27.62
C ILE A 362 -26.78 -0.03 -28.15
N LYS A 363 -27.01 -0.53 -29.37
CA LYS A 363 -26.10 -1.47 -30.06
C LYS A 363 -25.33 -0.82 -31.21
N GLY A 364 -25.91 0.16 -31.89
CA GLY A 364 -25.25 0.86 -32.99
C GLY A 364 -24.24 1.90 -32.52
N ASP A 365 -23.20 2.11 -33.34
CA ASP A 365 -22.18 3.13 -33.12
C ASP A 365 -22.74 4.55 -33.31
N GLY A 366 -22.06 5.56 -32.75
CA GLY A 366 -22.34 6.98 -32.95
C GLY A 366 -23.73 7.44 -32.51
N SER A 367 -24.40 6.70 -31.61
CA SER A 367 -25.83 6.82 -31.36
C SER A 367 -26.17 7.36 -29.97
N TYR A 368 -27.17 8.24 -29.91
CA TYR A 368 -27.50 9.05 -28.74
C TYR A 368 -28.95 8.82 -28.31
N VAL A 369 -29.17 8.55 -27.03
CA VAL A 369 -30.47 8.17 -26.48
C VAL A 369 -30.78 8.91 -25.19
N MET A 370 -31.98 9.48 -25.10
CA MET A 370 -32.49 10.16 -23.92
C MET A 370 -33.93 9.77 -23.58
N GLY A 371 -34.15 9.30 -22.34
CA GLY A 371 -35.41 8.80 -21.80
C GLY A 371 -35.30 7.33 -21.40
N ASN A 372 -36.39 6.56 -21.48
CA ASN A 372 -36.47 5.22 -20.88
C ASN A 372 -36.85 4.09 -21.86
N ASP A 373 -36.39 2.85 -21.61
CA ASP A 373 -36.78 1.65 -22.37
C ASP A 373 -36.47 1.70 -23.89
N ASN A 374 -35.57 2.59 -24.33
CA ASN A 374 -35.32 2.80 -25.74
C ASN A 374 -34.32 1.77 -26.30
N LYS A 375 -34.56 1.30 -27.53
CA LYS A 375 -33.78 0.25 -28.21
C LYS A 375 -33.28 0.76 -29.56
N VAL A 376 -32.01 1.20 -29.60
CA VAL A 376 -31.37 1.75 -30.82
C VAL A 376 -30.28 0.81 -31.32
N MET A 377 -30.55 0.10 -32.42
CA MET A 377 -29.73 -1.02 -32.86
C MET A 377 -28.79 -0.75 -34.05
N GLY A 378 -29.15 0.16 -34.95
CA GLY A 378 -28.27 0.66 -36.03
C GLY A 378 -27.58 1.99 -35.70
N ASN A 379 -26.80 2.52 -36.65
CA ASN A 379 -25.74 3.51 -36.37
C ASN A 379 -26.13 4.98 -36.59
N ASN A 380 -25.40 5.90 -35.97
CA ASN A 380 -25.55 7.36 -36.11
C ASN A 380 -26.96 7.88 -35.81
N ASN A 381 -27.68 7.22 -34.90
CA ASN A 381 -29.10 7.48 -34.65
C ASN A 381 -29.31 8.35 -33.40
N PHE A 382 -30.41 9.10 -33.37
CA PHE A 382 -30.84 9.88 -32.21
C PHE A 382 -32.23 9.44 -31.75
N ALA A 383 -32.41 9.12 -30.47
CA ALA A 383 -33.69 8.80 -29.87
C ALA A 383 -33.99 9.69 -28.65
N LEU A 384 -35.16 10.34 -28.65
CA LEU A 384 -35.65 11.14 -27.53
C LEU A 384 -37.10 10.77 -27.21
N GLY A 385 -37.32 10.13 -26.07
CA GLY A 385 -38.62 9.63 -25.65
C GLY A 385 -38.48 8.38 -24.79
N ASN A 386 -39.59 7.66 -24.62
CA ASN A 386 -39.58 6.35 -23.97
C ASN A 386 -40.05 5.27 -24.96
N ASN A 387 -39.67 4.01 -24.78
CA ASN A 387 -40.07 2.89 -25.65
C ASN A 387 -39.73 3.10 -27.15
N VAL A 388 -38.77 3.97 -27.48
CA VAL A 388 -38.38 4.28 -28.86
C VAL A 388 -37.61 3.11 -29.44
N THR A 389 -37.96 2.68 -30.65
CA THR A 389 -37.27 1.59 -31.36
C THR A 389 -36.64 2.08 -32.65
N ILE A 390 -35.36 1.78 -32.84
CA ILE A 390 -34.65 1.96 -34.11
C ILE A 390 -33.97 0.62 -34.42
N GLY A 391 -34.39 0.00 -35.52
CA GLY A 391 -34.01 -1.38 -35.91
C GLY A 391 -32.54 -1.55 -36.29
N GLU A 392 -32.13 -2.80 -36.54
CA GLU A 392 -30.81 -3.10 -37.11
C GLU A 392 -30.74 -2.66 -38.58
N GLY A 393 -29.57 -2.20 -39.02
CA GLY A 393 -29.36 -1.63 -40.36
C GLY A 393 -29.88 -0.19 -40.54
N ILE A 394 -30.92 0.21 -39.80
CA ILE A 394 -31.48 1.56 -39.81
C ILE A 394 -30.47 2.56 -39.24
N SER A 395 -30.04 3.54 -40.04
CA SER A 395 -28.94 4.44 -39.68
C SER A 395 -29.23 5.91 -40.04
N ASN A 396 -28.50 6.84 -39.44
CA ASN A 396 -28.61 8.29 -39.64
C ASN A 396 -30.04 8.85 -39.37
N SER A 397 -30.83 8.19 -38.52
CA SER A 397 -32.25 8.49 -38.32
C SER A 397 -32.55 9.02 -36.91
N VAL A 398 -33.63 9.79 -36.82
CA VAL A 398 -34.05 10.47 -35.60
C VAL A 398 -35.45 9.98 -35.21
N ALA A 399 -35.64 9.48 -33.99
CA ALA A 399 -36.93 9.02 -33.50
C ALA A 399 -37.36 9.80 -32.24
N LEU A 400 -38.52 10.46 -32.32
CA LEU A 400 -38.97 11.47 -31.36
C LEU A 400 -40.34 11.12 -30.75
N GLY A 401 -40.42 11.09 -29.43
CA GLY A 401 -41.64 10.87 -28.64
C GLY A 401 -41.87 9.41 -28.23
N ASN A 402 -42.72 9.21 -27.21
CA ASN A 402 -42.98 7.89 -26.63
C ASN A 402 -43.53 6.88 -27.65
N GLY A 403 -42.94 5.69 -27.71
CA GLY A 403 -43.35 4.60 -28.60
C GLY A 403 -43.13 4.89 -30.09
N SER A 404 -42.27 5.86 -30.43
CA SER A 404 -41.90 6.11 -31.82
C SER A 404 -40.96 5.03 -32.36
N VAL A 405 -41.10 4.71 -33.65
CA VAL A 405 -40.33 3.69 -34.35
C VAL A 405 -39.75 4.31 -35.61
N ALA A 406 -38.43 4.24 -35.77
CA ALA A 406 -37.81 4.46 -37.07
C ALA A 406 -37.80 3.14 -37.86
N SER A 407 -38.24 3.19 -39.12
CA SER A 407 -38.37 2.05 -40.02
C SER A 407 -37.46 2.11 -41.24
N THR A 408 -36.95 3.28 -41.62
CA THR A 408 -35.96 3.44 -42.71
C THR A 408 -34.80 4.36 -42.32
N SER A 409 -33.68 4.28 -43.06
CA SER A 409 -32.48 5.09 -42.82
C SER A 409 -32.61 6.51 -43.39
N ASN A 410 -32.00 7.48 -42.70
CA ASN A 410 -32.02 8.92 -43.00
C ASN A 410 -33.42 9.57 -42.84
N GLU A 411 -34.23 9.12 -41.88
CA GLU A 411 -35.58 9.66 -41.62
C GLU A 411 -35.73 10.36 -40.26
N VAL A 412 -36.78 11.17 -40.11
CA VAL A 412 -37.23 11.71 -38.81
C VAL A 412 -38.61 11.14 -38.48
N SER A 413 -38.64 10.10 -37.63
CA SER A 413 -39.88 9.48 -37.19
C SER A 413 -40.44 10.17 -35.93
N ILE A 414 -41.63 10.77 -36.06
CA ILE A 414 -42.39 11.35 -34.95
C ILE A 414 -43.50 10.41 -34.44
N GLY A 415 -43.44 9.10 -34.74
CA GLY A 415 -44.52 8.17 -34.44
C GLY A 415 -44.19 6.70 -34.75
N SER A 416 -45.21 5.88 -34.85
CA SER A 416 -45.15 4.45 -35.23
C SER A 416 -46.34 4.10 -36.12
N ASP A 417 -46.56 2.84 -36.47
CA ASP A 417 -47.72 2.45 -37.29
C ASP A 417 -49.05 2.68 -36.59
N THR A 418 -49.10 2.51 -35.27
CA THR A 418 -50.30 2.75 -34.44
C THR A 418 -50.38 4.16 -33.88
N VAL A 419 -49.26 4.90 -33.75
CA VAL A 419 -49.22 6.24 -33.16
C VAL A 419 -48.71 7.25 -34.19
N LYS A 420 -49.61 7.94 -34.89
CA LYS A 420 -49.25 9.07 -35.76
C LYS A 420 -49.41 10.39 -34.97
N ARG A 421 -48.49 11.34 -35.15
CA ARG A 421 -48.51 12.66 -34.51
C ARG A 421 -48.69 13.78 -35.53
N ARG A 422 -49.34 14.87 -35.11
CA ARG A 422 -49.34 16.13 -35.85
C ARG A 422 -48.02 16.85 -35.62
N LEU A 423 -47.36 17.28 -36.69
CA LEU A 423 -46.41 18.39 -36.62
C LEU A 423 -47.21 19.70 -36.62
N THR A 424 -46.87 20.65 -35.75
CA THR A 424 -47.59 21.92 -35.57
C THR A 424 -46.60 23.08 -35.47
N ASN A 425 -47.08 24.31 -35.71
CA ASN A 425 -46.26 25.53 -35.76
C ASN A 425 -45.21 25.51 -36.89
N VAL A 426 -45.51 24.79 -37.98
CA VAL A 426 -44.75 24.84 -39.24
C VAL A 426 -45.07 26.15 -39.95
N GLY A 427 -44.03 26.92 -40.32
CA GLY A 427 -44.17 28.13 -41.12
C GLY A 427 -44.62 27.85 -42.56
N ASP A 428 -44.77 28.88 -43.39
CA ASP A 428 -44.91 28.67 -44.84
C ASP A 428 -43.52 28.30 -45.40
N GLY A 429 -43.37 27.12 -45.98
CA GLY A 429 -42.12 26.70 -46.66
C GLY A 429 -41.92 27.39 -48.01
N GLU A 430 -40.69 27.44 -48.51
CA GLU A 430 -40.37 28.03 -49.81
C GLU A 430 -41.14 27.33 -50.95
N TYR A 431 -41.74 28.11 -51.86
CA TYR A 431 -42.41 27.60 -53.06
C TYR A 431 -41.50 27.73 -54.29
N SER A 432 -40.62 26.74 -54.47
CA SER A 432 -39.72 26.64 -55.63
C SER A 432 -39.50 25.19 -56.05
N ALA A 433 -38.97 24.99 -57.26
CA ALA A 433 -38.70 23.65 -57.82
C ALA A 433 -37.57 22.87 -57.10
N THR A 434 -36.85 23.51 -56.18
CA THR A 434 -35.74 22.94 -55.40
C THR A 434 -35.98 22.97 -53.90
N SER A 435 -37.17 23.42 -53.45
CA SER A 435 -37.52 23.49 -52.03
C SER A 435 -37.58 22.10 -51.38
N THR A 436 -37.04 22.01 -50.17
CA THR A 436 -37.14 20.82 -49.30
C THR A 436 -37.90 21.12 -48.00
N ASP A 437 -38.59 22.26 -47.94
CA ASP A 437 -39.35 22.68 -46.77
C ASP A 437 -40.65 21.88 -46.56
N ALA A 438 -41.07 21.78 -45.30
CA ALA A 438 -42.35 21.17 -44.95
C ALA A 438 -43.53 22.09 -45.33
N VAL A 439 -44.34 21.67 -46.30
CA VAL A 439 -45.57 22.37 -46.70
C VAL A 439 -46.61 22.29 -45.58
N ASN A 440 -47.13 23.44 -45.14
CA ASN A 440 -48.15 23.50 -44.10
C ASN A 440 -49.60 23.43 -44.66
N GLY A 441 -50.58 23.26 -43.76
CA GLY A 441 -52.00 23.15 -44.14
C GLY A 441 -52.62 24.40 -44.79
N LYS A 442 -52.11 25.61 -44.49
CA LYS A 442 -52.52 26.86 -45.13
C LYS A 442 -52.03 26.93 -46.57
N GLN A 443 -50.78 26.54 -46.84
CA GLN A 443 -50.23 26.48 -48.18
C GLN A 443 -50.99 25.48 -49.06
N LEU A 444 -51.21 24.27 -48.55
CA LEU A 444 -51.99 23.24 -49.27
C LEU A 444 -53.44 23.71 -49.52
N TYR A 445 -54.10 24.30 -48.53
CA TYR A 445 -55.44 24.86 -48.69
C TYR A 445 -55.49 25.94 -49.78
N ASN A 446 -54.54 26.88 -49.79
CA ASN A 446 -54.46 27.93 -50.80
C ASN A 446 -54.20 27.37 -52.20
N ALA A 447 -53.32 26.37 -52.34
CA ALA A 447 -53.03 25.73 -53.63
C ALA A 447 -54.26 25.00 -54.18
N VAL A 448 -54.96 24.22 -53.35
CA VAL A 448 -56.21 23.53 -53.75
C VAL A 448 -57.30 24.55 -54.12
N LYS A 449 -57.44 25.65 -53.36
CA LYS A 449 -58.41 26.72 -53.67
C LYS A 449 -58.09 27.46 -54.98
N GLY A 450 -56.82 27.59 -55.35
CA GLY A 450 -56.42 28.07 -56.68
C GLY A 450 -56.91 27.14 -57.80
N VAL A 451 -56.68 25.83 -57.65
CA VAL A 451 -57.13 24.82 -58.64
C VAL A 451 -58.66 24.74 -58.72
N GLU A 452 -59.39 24.85 -57.61
CA GLU A 452 -60.85 24.99 -57.61
C GLU A 452 -61.31 26.22 -58.42
N GLY A 453 -60.57 27.34 -58.33
CA GLY A 453 -60.81 28.53 -59.15
C GLY A 453 -60.74 28.22 -60.64
N GLU A 454 -59.63 27.64 -61.10
CA GLU A 454 -59.43 27.33 -62.52
C GLU A 454 -60.40 26.27 -63.05
N ILE A 455 -60.81 25.30 -62.23
CA ILE A 455 -61.87 24.33 -62.61
C ILE A 455 -63.21 25.05 -62.82
N ASN A 456 -63.53 26.07 -62.01
CA ASN A 456 -64.74 26.88 -62.22
C ASN A 456 -64.63 27.79 -63.45
N ASN A 457 -63.45 28.32 -63.77
CA ASN A 457 -63.19 29.05 -65.01
C ASN A 457 -63.44 28.14 -66.23
N VAL A 458 -62.80 26.97 -66.28
CA VAL A 458 -62.97 25.98 -67.36
C VAL A 458 -64.42 25.50 -67.48
N LYS A 459 -65.13 25.26 -66.36
CA LYS A 459 -66.55 24.89 -66.38
C LYS A 459 -67.43 25.98 -66.99
N THR A 460 -67.11 27.25 -66.74
CA THR A 460 -67.82 28.41 -67.30
C THR A 460 -67.59 28.48 -68.81
N GLU A 461 -66.35 28.34 -69.27
CA GLU A 461 -66.00 28.29 -70.71
C GLU A 461 -66.66 27.10 -71.42
N VAL A 462 -66.65 25.89 -70.85
CA VAL A 462 -67.33 24.72 -71.43
C VAL A 462 -68.85 24.95 -71.54
N THR A 463 -69.46 25.62 -70.56
CA THR A 463 -70.87 25.98 -70.61
C THR A 463 -71.14 27.01 -71.72
N HIS A 464 -70.23 27.98 -71.90
CA HIS A 464 -70.31 28.97 -72.97
C HIS A 464 -70.17 28.33 -74.36
N VAL A 465 -69.14 27.50 -74.58
CA VAL A 465 -68.93 26.75 -75.82
C VAL A 465 -70.14 25.85 -76.14
N GLY A 466 -70.71 25.17 -75.14
CA GLY A 466 -71.94 24.38 -75.31
C GLY A 466 -73.13 25.22 -75.79
N SER A 467 -73.31 26.43 -75.23
CA SER A 467 -74.36 27.37 -75.66
C SER A 467 -74.16 27.87 -77.10
N LEU A 468 -72.91 28.12 -77.50
CA LEU A 468 -72.55 28.51 -78.87
C LEU A 468 -72.78 27.37 -79.86
N SER A 469 -72.43 26.13 -79.50
CA SER A 469 -72.69 24.94 -80.32
C SER A 469 -74.18 24.68 -80.51
N ALA A 470 -75.01 24.88 -79.47
CA ALA A 470 -76.45 24.78 -79.58
C ALA A 470 -77.05 25.86 -80.51
N ALA A 471 -76.56 27.10 -80.44
CA ALA A 471 -76.97 28.17 -81.33
C ALA A 471 -76.58 27.89 -82.80
N LEU A 472 -75.39 27.33 -83.04
CA LEU A 472 -74.93 26.95 -84.38
C LEU A 472 -75.76 25.78 -84.96
N ALA A 473 -76.11 24.78 -84.15
CA ALA A 473 -76.97 23.68 -84.59
C ALA A 473 -78.37 24.17 -84.99
N GLY A 474 -78.90 25.20 -84.31
CA GLY A 474 -80.17 25.84 -84.66
C GLY A 474 -80.19 26.56 -86.02
N LEU A 475 -79.01 26.90 -86.58
CA LEU A 475 -78.87 27.51 -87.91
C LEU A 475 -78.81 26.47 -89.05
N HIS A 476 -78.55 25.20 -88.74
CA HIS A 476 -78.44 24.11 -89.72
C HIS A 476 -79.22 22.85 -89.25
N PRO A 477 -80.56 22.89 -89.24
CA PRO A 477 -81.36 21.70 -88.95
C PRO A 477 -81.14 20.63 -90.04
N MET A 478 -80.75 19.42 -89.63
CA MET A 478 -80.68 18.27 -90.54
C MET A 478 -82.09 17.89 -91.01
N GLN A 479 -82.37 18.14 -92.29
CA GLN A 479 -83.48 17.49 -92.98
C GLN A 479 -83.05 16.06 -93.30
N TYR A 480 -83.89 15.10 -92.90
CA TYR A 480 -83.97 13.77 -93.49
C TYR A 480 -85.31 13.70 -94.22
N ASP A 481 -85.31 13.08 -95.40
CA ASP A 481 -86.46 12.98 -96.32
C ASP A 481 -87.57 12.05 -95.82
#